data_AF-A0A2V8UU77-F1
#
_entry.id   AF-A0A2V8UU77-F1
#
_cell.length_a   1.000
_cell.length_b   1.000
_cell.length_c   1.000
_cell.angle_alpha   90.00
_cell.angle_beta   90.00
_cell.angle_gamma   90.00
#
_symmetry.space_group_name_H-M   'P 1'
#
loop_
_entity.id
_entity.type
_entity.pdbx_description
1 polymer ?
#
loop_
_entity_poly.entity_id
_entity_poly.type
_entity_poly.pdbx_seq_one_letter_code
_entity_poly.pdbx_strand_id
1 'polypeptide(L)'
;MVVALEPWLEQVVIIGGWAHQLYRPHPEAQELDYPPLIMPLKLPVKEPDIRVRLLAHGFTEEFLGDHRPPAMHYHLGDGASGFYVEFLAPLIGGEYDREGRRKATAEIAGVASQRLRHVDLLLHDPWSIDF
;
A
#
# COMPACT_ATOMS: atom_id res chain seq x y z
N MET A 1 -12.85 -4.33 -4.29
CA MET A 1 -11.40 -4.04 -4.29
C MET A 1 -11.02 -3.04 -3.19
N VAL A 2 -11.43 -1.76 -3.28
CA VAL A 2 -11.26 -0.74 -2.20
C VAL A 2 -11.92 -1.15 -0.87
N VAL A 3 -13.02 -1.91 -0.93
CA VAL A 3 -13.77 -2.45 0.23
C VAL A 3 -12.90 -3.21 1.24
N ALA A 4 -11.84 -3.89 0.78
CA ALA A 4 -10.92 -4.59 1.68
C ALA A 4 -10.18 -3.62 2.62
N LEU A 5 -9.96 -2.38 2.19
CA LEU A 5 -9.29 -1.32 2.94
C LEU A 5 -10.26 -0.30 3.56
N GLU A 6 -11.57 -0.47 3.39
CA GLU A 6 -12.64 0.43 3.88
C GLU A 6 -12.38 1.03 5.28
N PRO A 7 -11.99 0.25 6.32
CA PRO A 7 -11.79 0.78 7.66
C PRO A 7 -10.60 1.73 7.77
N TRP A 8 -9.70 1.75 6.80
CA TRP A 8 -8.47 2.52 6.78
C TRP A 8 -8.42 3.53 5.63
N LEU A 9 -9.50 3.72 4.86
CA LEU A 9 -9.48 4.62 3.69
C LEU A 9 -9.12 6.07 4.03
N GLU A 10 -9.56 6.55 5.19
CA GLU A 10 -9.21 7.89 5.69
C GLU A 10 -7.74 8.03 6.11
N GLN A 11 -6.98 6.94 6.12
CA GLN A 11 -5.64 6.84 6.70
C GLN A 11 -4.61 6.25 5.71
N VAL A 12 -5.03 5.98 4.47
CA VAL A 12 -4.14 5.56 3.39
C VAL A 12 -4.17 6.58 2.27
N VAL A 13 -3.02 6.78 1.63
CA VAL A 13 -2.96 7.43 0.33
C VAL A 13 -2.75 6.34 -0.71
N ILE A 14 -3.70 6.25 -1.62
CA ILE A 14 -3.61 5.33 -2.76
C ILE A 14 -2.77 6.03 -3.82
N ILE A 15 -1.77 5.35 -4.38
CA ILE A 15 -0.87 5.89 -5.41
C ILE A 15 -0.74 4.93 -6.61
N GLY A 16 0.20 5.20 -7.50
CA GLY A 16 0.42 4.39 -8.71
C GLY A 16 -0.85 4.23 -9.56
N GLY A 17 -0.91 3.16 -10.35
CA GLY A 17 -2.10 2.76 -11.11
C GLY A 17 -3.44 2.76 -10.36
N TRP A 18 -3.53 2.56 -9.03
CA TRP A 18 -4.83 2.50 -8.30
C TRP A 18 -5.37 3.92 -8.20
N ALA A 19 -4.53 4.89 -7.85
CA ALA A 19 -4.90 6.30 -7.85
C ALA A 19 -5.44 6.73 -9.22
N HIS A 20 -4.83 6.18 -10.29
CA HIS A 20 -5.30 6.46 -11.63
C HIS A 20 -6.68 5.88 -11.96
N GLN A 21 -7.01 4.68 -11.47
CA GLN A 21 -8.36 4.13 -11.57
C GLN A 21 -9.39 5.01 -10.88
N LEU A 22 -8.98 5.68 -9.80
CA LEU A 22 -9.81 6.62 -9.07
C LEU A 22 -9.96 7.98 -9.77
N TYR A 23 -9.13 8.30 -10.77
CA TYR A 23 -9.39 9.41 -11.68
C TYR A 23 -10.50 9.11 -12.69
N ARG A 24 -10.89 7.86 -12.96
CA ARG A 24 -11.95 7.54 -13.94
C ARG A 24 -13.29 8.26 -13.74
N PRO A 25 -13.80 8.49 -12.51
CA PRO A 25 -14.98 9.34 -12.32
C PRO A 25 -14.74 10.83 -12.61
N HIS A 26 -13.48 11.27 -12.78
CA HIS A 26 -13.15 12.65 -13.12
C HIS A 26 -13.48 12.95 -14.59
N PRO A 27 -14.14 14.09 -14.89
CA PRO A 27 -14.58 14.43 -16.25
C PRO A 27 -13.48 14.48 -17.33
N GLU A 28 -12.21 14.64 -16.93
CA GLU A 28 -11.07 14.83 -17.83
C GLU A 28 -10.10 13.63 -17.89
N ALA A 29 -10.46 12.47 -17.34
CA ALA A 29 -9.54 11.34 -17.22
C ALA A 29 -9.31 10.55 -18.53
N GLN A 30 -8.06 10.14 -18.75
CA GLN A 30 -7.63 9.26 -19.85
C GLN A 30 -7.53 7.78 -19.41
N GLU A 31 -7.78 6.82 -20.30
CA GLU A 31 -7.63 5.38 -20.03
C GLU A 31 -6.16 4.92 -19.96
N LEU A 32 -5.86 3.92 -19.13
CA LEU A 32 -4.49 3.48 -18.79
C LEU A 32 -4.33 1.96 -18.66
N ASP A 33 -3.07 1.50 -18.79
CA ASP A 33 -2.68 0.10 -19.03
C ASP A 33 -1.54 -0.43 -18.10
N TYR A 34 -1.41 0.07 -16.86
CA TYR A 34 -0.36 -0.38 -15.91
C TYR A 34 -0.85 -0.57 -14.46
N PRO A 35 -0.16 -1.41 -13.65
CA PRO A 35 -0.62 -1.78 -12.32
C PRO A 35 -0.29 -0.77 -11.19
N PRO A 36 -1.02 -0.85 -10.06
CA PRO A 36 -0.92 0.13 -8.95
C PRO A 36 0.09 -0.02 -7.80
N LEU A 37 0.20 1.02 -6.93
CA LEU A 37 0.93 1.02 -5.64
C LEU A 37 0.08 1.64 -4.48
N ILE A 38 0.25 1.24 -3.21
CA ILE A 38 -0.51 1.83 -2.07
C ILE A 38 0.43 2.27 -0.93
N MET A 39 0.10 3.40 -0.28
CA MET A 39 0.90 3.99 0.80
C MET A 39 0.09 4.20 2.09
N PRO A 40 0.33 3.41 3.16
CA PRO A 40 -0.19 3.71 4.48
C PRO A 40 0.45 4.94 5.15
N LEU A 41 -0.36 5.93 5.55
CA LEU A 41 -0.01 6.81 6.67
C LEU A 41 -0.31 6.01 7.94
N LYS A 42 0.73 5.52 8.65
CA LYS A 42 0.60 5.06 10.06
C LYS A 42 -0.78 4.55 10.46
N LEU A 43 -1.09 3.32 10.06
CA LEU A 43 -2.42 2.78 10.28
C LEU A 43 -2.59 2.31 11.74
N PRO A 44 -3.68 2.68 12.43
CA PRO A 44 -4.07 2.06 13.66
C PRO A 44 -4.39 0.59 13.39
N VAL A 45 -3.92 -0.27 14.29
CA VAL A 45 -4.30 -1.69 14.27
C VAL A 45 -5.80 -1.75 14.59
N LYS A 46 -6.59 -2.27 13.65
CA LYS A 46 -8.00 -2.62 13.87
C LYS A 46 -8.14 -4.13 13.75
N GLU A 47 -9.11 -4.72 14.45
CA GLU A 47 -9.45 -6.13 14.31
C GLU A 47 -10.68 -6.28 13.40
N PRO A 48 -10.67 -7.19 12.41
CA PRO A 48 -9.50 -7.90 11.89
C PRO A 48 -8.52 -6.93 11.20
N ASP A 49 -7.23 -7.28 11.17
CA ASP A 49 -6.19 -6.45 10.55
C ASP A 49 -6.29 -6.41 9.01
N ILE A 50 -5.46 -5.59 8.36
CA ILE A 50 -5.52 -5.38 6.92
C ILE A 50 -5.24 -6.67 6.16
N ARG A 51 -4.25 -7.43 6.63
CA ARG A 51 -3.87 -8.71 6.02
C ARG A 51 -5.05 -9.67 6.01
N VAL A 52 -5.71 -9.85 7.15
CA VAL A 52 -6.88 -10.73 7.26
C VAL A 52 -8.00 -10.25 6.34
N ARG A 53 -8.26 -8.93 6.25
CA ARG A 53 -9.28 -8.41 5.34
C ARG A 53 -8.92 -8.62 3.87
N LEU A 54 -7.67 -8.43 3.47
CA LEU A 54 -7.22 -8.70 2.09
C LEU A 54 -7.44 -10.18 1.72
N LEU A 55 -6.98 -11.09 2.56
CA LEU A 55 -7.14 -12.53 2.33
C LEU A 55 -8.62 -12.92 2.24
N ALA A 56 -9.48 -12.36 3.11
CA ALA A 56 -10.93 -12.59 3.08
C ALA A 56 -11.60 -12.07 1.79
N HIS A 57 -10.99 -11.12 1.08
CA HIS A 57 -11.48 -10.58 -0.19
C HIS A 57 -10.80 -11.23 -1.41
N GLY A 58 -10.17 -12.40 -1.23
CA GLY A 58 -9.61 -13.20 -2.32
C GLY A 58 -8.20 -12.79 -2.75
N PHE A 59 -7.50 -11.98 -1.96
CA PHE A 59 -6.10 -11.70 -2.23
C PHE A 59 -5.21 -12.88 -1.86
N THR A 60 -4.12 -13.08 -2.60
CA THR A 60 -3.05 -14.05 -2.31
C THR A 60 -1.75 -13.33 -2.02
N GLU A 61 -0.90 -13.92 -1.17
CA GLU A 61 0.36 -13.32 -0.73
C GLU A 61 1.54 -13.83 -1.56
N GLU A 62 2.38 -12.90 -2.03
CA GLU A 62 3.69 -13.17 -2.61
C GLU A 62 4.80 -12.49 -1.78
N PHE A 63 5.82 -13.26 -1.42
CA PHE A 63 6.98 -12.78 -0.67
C PHE A 63 8.06 -12.25 -1.60
N LEU A 64 8.56 -11.04 -1.33
CA LEU A 64 9.60 -10.40 -2.11
C LEU A 64 10.85 -10.08 -1.28
N GLY A 65 11.97 -10.69 -1.69
CA GLY A 65 13.31 -10.43 -1.19
C GLY A 65 13.59 -10.93 0.23
N ASP A 66 14.78 -10.58 0.73
CA ASP A 66 15.34 -11.10 1.99
C ASP A 66 15.16 -10.15 3.19
N HIS A 67 14.31 -9.13 3.06
CA HIS A 67 14.05 -8.17 4.14
C HIS A 67 13.37 -8.83 5.35
N ARG A 68 13.45 -8.20 6.52
CA ARG A 68 12.79 -8.66 7.75
C ARG A 68 11.98 -7.52 8.39
N PRO A 69 10.63 -7.55 8.28
CA PRO A 69 9.82 -8.52 7.53
C PRO A 69 10.07 -8.46 6.01
N PRO A 70 9.82 -9.53 5.25
CA PRO A 70 9.95 -9.49 3.79
C PRO A 70 9.00 -8.44 3.19
N ALA A 71 9.35 -7.88 2.04
CA ALA A 71 8.36 -7.09 1.31
C ALA A 71 7.25 -8.03 0.81
N MET A 72 6.02 -7.54 0.74
CA MET A 72 4.86 -8.36 0.41
C MET A 72 4.08 -7.72 -0.73
N HIS A 73 3.76 -8.53 -1.74
CA HIS A 73 2.74 -8.20 -2.73
C HIS A 73 1.48 -9.01 -2.44
N TYR A 74 0.33 -8.35 -2.49
CA TYR A 74 -0.99 -8.95 -2.33
C TYR A 74 -1.68 -8.95 -3.69
N HIS A 75 -1.85 -10.12 -4.30
CA HIS A 75 -2.41 -10.26 -5.64
C HIS A 75 -3.90 -10.54 -5.60
N LEU A 76 -4.66 -10.02 -6.56
CA LEU A 76 -6.06 -10.33 -6.79
C LEU A 76 -6.29 -10.69 -8.27
N GLY A 77 -6.71 -11.93 -8.52
CA GLY A 77 -6.88 -12.50 -9.85
C GLY A 77 -5.62 -13.17 -10.41
N ASP A 78 -5.77 -13.87 -11.54
CA ASP A 78 -4.70 -14.69 -12.15
C ASP A 78 -4.21 -14.09 -13.49
N GLY A 79 -2.91 -14.23 -13.78
CA GLY A 79 -2.33 -13.93 -15.12
C GLY A 79 -1.81 -12.51 -15.33
N ALA A 80 -1.61 -12.11 -16.60
CA ALA A 80 -1.00 -10.83 -17.00
C ALA A 80 -1.85 -9.59 -16.69
N SER A 81 -3.12 -9.77 -16.30
CA SER A 81 -4.05 -8.71 -15.87
C SER A 81 -4.35 -8.77 -14.36
N GLY A 82 -3.61 -9.57 -13.59
CA GLY A 82 -3.75 -9.67 -12.15
C GLY A 82 -3.40 -8.34 -11.47
N PHE A 83 -4.19 -7.96 -10.48
CA PHE A 83 -3.93 -6.77 -9.67
C PHE A 83 -2.99 -7.13 -8.53
N TYR A 84 -2.15 -6.20 -8.11
CA TYR A 84 -1.46 -6.35 -6.84
C TYR A 84 -1.49 -5.07 -6.02
N VAL A 85 -1.24 -5.24 -4.73
CA VAL A 85 -1.08 -4.16 -3.76
C VAL A 85 0.21 -4.41 -2.99
N GLU A 86 1.02 -3.37 -2.88
CA GLU A 86 2.12 -3.30 -1.92
C GLU A 86 1.87 -2.15 -0.95
N PHE A 87 2.51 -2.22 0.21
CA PHE A 87 2.40 -1.20 1.26
C PHE A 87 3.71 -0.45 1.41
N LEU A 88 3.64 0.89 1.36
CA LEU A 88 4.78 1.78 1.54
C LEU A 88 4.65 2.67 2.78
N ALA A 89 5.75 2.92 3.46
CA ALA A 89 5.81 3.82 4.62
C ALA A 89 6.99 4.80 4.51
N PRO A 90 6.91 6.00 5.10
CA PRO A 90 8.06 6.90 5.19
C PRO A 90 9.25 6.30 5.95
N LEU A 91 10.43 6.38 5.35
CA LEU A 91 11.69 6.16 6.05
C LEU A 91 12.07 7.43 6.83
N ILE A 92 11.80 7.43 8.13
CA ILE A 92 12.16 8.55 9.03
C ILE A 92 13.58 8.36 9.59
N GLY A 93 14.43 9.37 9.37
CA GLY A 93 15.81 9.40 9.85
C GLY A 93 16.79 8.58 9.00
N GLY A 94 17.81 8.01 9.64
CA GLY A 94 18.82 7.19 8.98
C GLY A 94 18.29 5.81 8.55
N GLU A 95 18.84 5.30 7.44
CA GLU A 95 18.51 3.98 6.86
C GLU A 95 18.85 2.82 7.80
N TYR A 96 19.79 3.04 8.71
CA TYR A 96 20.19 2.07 9.72
C TYR A 96 19.72 2.51 11.11
N ASP A 97 19.41 1.53 11.96
CA ASP A 97 19.21 1.76 13.39
C ASP A 97 20.54 1.83 14.15
N ARG A 98 20.46 2.01 15.48
CA ARG A 98 21.65 2.09 16.35
C ARG A 98 22.45 0.78 16.42
N GLU A 99 21.86 -0.33 16.00
CA GLU A 99 22.47 -1.66 15.97
C GLU A 99 23.03 -1.99 14.57
N GLY A 100 23.00 -1.04 13.63
CA GLY A 100 23.46 -1.24 12.26
C GLY A 100 22.51 -2.08 11.40
N ARG A 101 21.26 -2.32 11.85
CA ARG A 101 20.27 -3.05 11.06
C ARG A 101 19.55 -2.09 10.11
N ARG A 102 19.34 -2.56 8.88
CA ARG A 102 18.67 -1.78 7.84
C ARG A 102 17.17 -1.68 8.13
N LYS A 103 16.62 -0.47 8.12
CA LYS A 103 15.19 -0.17 8.30
C LYS A 103 14.44 -0.28 6.97
N ALA A 104 14.63 -1.36 6.23
CA ALA A 104 14.06 -1.53 4.89
C ALA A 104 12.54 -1.72 4.89
N THR A 105 12.01 -2.42 5.89
CA THR A 105 10.58 -2.73 6.02
C THR A 105 10.11 -2.54 7.45
N ALA A 106 8.80 -2.48 7.65
CA ALA A 106 8.16 -2.43 8.96
C ALA A 106 6.80 -3.11 8.92
N GLU A 107 6.39 -3.72 10.02
CA GLU A 107 5.02 -4.20 10.17
C GLU A 107 4.12 -3.05 10.64
N ILE A 108 3.07 -2.75 9.88
CA ILE A 108 2.10 -1.69 10.17
C ILE A 108 0.70 -2.26 9.91
N ALA A 109 -0.17 -2.26 10.93
CA ALA A 109 -1.54 -2.77 10.84
C ALA A 109 -1.66 -4.18 10.19
N GLY A 110 -0.72 -5.07 10.53
CA GLY A 110 -0.71 -6.48 10.09
C GLY A 110 -0.10 -6.72 8.71
N VAL A 111 0.36 -5.68 8.01
CA VAL A 111 1.03 -5.80 6.70
C VAL A 111 2.47 -5.33 6.74
N ALA A 112 3.34 -6.00 5.97
CA ALA A 112 4.71 -5.55 5.79
C ALA A 112 4.75 -4.36 4.83
N SER A 113 5.21 -3.23 5.34
CA SER A 113 5.35 -1.96 4.61
C SER A 113 6.82 -1.67 4.30
N GLN A 114 7.16 -1.42 3.04
CA GLN A 114 8.49 -1.00 2.63
C GLN A 114 8.75 0.46 3.01
N ARG A 115 9.89 0.74 3.61
CA ARG A 115 10.28 2.09 4.03
C ARG A 115 11.10 2.77 2.95
N LEU A 116 10.55 3.85 2.38
CA LEU A 116 11.19 4.60 1.29
C LEU A 116 11.44 6.06 1.69
N ARG A 117 12.43 6.70 1.06
CA ARG A 117 12.68 8.14 1.26
C ARG A 117 11.67 8.98 0.50
N HIS A 118 11.34 10.14 1.04
CA HIS A 118 10.56 11.20 0.37
C HIS A 118 9.10 10.86 0.03
N VAL A 119 8.65 9.64 0.35
CA VAL A 119 7.25 9.23 0.19
C VAL A 119 6.29 10.03 1.08
N ASP A 120 6.80 10.65 2.14
CA ASP A 120 6.08 11.61 2.98
C ASP A 120 5.56 12.83 2.21
N LEU A 121 6.14 13.17 1.05
CA LEU A 121 5.62 14.23 0.18
C LEU A 121 4.21 13.92 -0.35
N LEU A 122 3.92 12.64 -0.59
CA LEU A 122 2.60 12.19 -1.05
C LEU A 122 1.53 12.30 0.05
N LEU A 123 1.95 12.58 1.29
CA LEU A 123 1.11 12.62 2.47
C LEU A 123 0.78 14.06 2.90
N HIS A 124 1.38 15.07 2.27
CA HIS A 124 1.25 16.47 2.66
C HIS A 124 -0.12 17.07 2.30
N ASP A 125 -0.59 16.82 1.07
CA ASP A 125 -1.87 17.32 0.56
C ASP A 125 -2.47 16.36 -0.48
N PRO A 126 -2.96 15.18 -0.05
CA PRO A 126 -3.52 14.20 -0.97
C PRO A 126 -4.88 14.64 -1.49
N TRP A 127 -5.16 14.35 -2.77
CA TRP A 127 -6.50 14.53 -3.31
C TRP A 127 -7.49 13.59 -2.62
N SER A 128 -8.58 14.15 -2.09
CA SER A 128 -9.66 13.38 -1.46
C SER A 128 -10.77 13.11 -2.47
N ILE A 129 -11.32 11.90 -2.42
CA ILE A 129 -12.40 11.45 -3.29
C ILE A 129 -13.57 11.08 -2.42
N ASP A 130 -14.71 11.74 -2.65
CA ASP A 130 -15.96 11.41 -2.00
C ASP A 130 -16.66 10.31 -2.82
N PHE A 131 -17.04 9.21 -2.16
CA PHE A 131 -17.76 8.08 -2.76
C PHE A 131 -19.25 8.10 -2.42
#